data_AF-A0A7X7H357-F1
#
_entry.id   AF-A0A7X7H357-F1
#
_cell.length_a   1.000
_cell.length_b   1.000
_cell.length_c   1.000
_cell.angle_alpha   90.00
_cell.angle_beta   90.00
_cell.angle_gamma   90.00
#
_symmetry.space_group_name_H-M   'P 1'
#
loop_
_entity.id
_entity.type
_entity.pdbx_description
1 polymer ?
#
loop_
_entity_poly.entity_id
_entity_poly.type
_entity_poly.pdbx_seq_one_letter_code
_entity_poly.pdbx_strand_id
1 'polypeptide(L)'
;MKFYKKLALVSAAALGLVGLSACSNNNNSSSSSSAKIPTKISKKTTVNFWYSLTGTSQSALKKLTKDFEKKNPNITIKLQSQGGNYSDLQAKLVSGLQSPKDLPTITQAYPGWLYNAAKNNMLVNLT
;
A
#
# COMPACT_ATOMS: atom_id res chain seq x y z
N MET A 1 -78.72 2.55 5.85
CA MET A 1 -78.19 3.70 5.10
C MET A 1 -76.92 3.26 4.36
N LYS A 2 -76.93 3.41 3.02
CA LYS A 2 -75.82 3.63 2.05
C LYS A 2 -74.38 3.42 2.57
N PHE A 3 -73.65 2.39 2.13
CA PHE A 3 -72.83 2.32 0.89
C PHE A 3 -71.45 3.04 0.93
N TYR A 4 -70.45 2.28 0.46
CA TYR A 4 -69.21 2.67 -0.25
C TYR A 4 -67.90 2.90 0.52
N LYS A 5 -66.98 1.95 0.26
CA LYS A 5 -65.59 2.13 -0.23
C LYS A 5 -64.55 2.79 0.68
N LYS A 6 -63.46 2.03 0.91
CA LYS A 6 -62.00 2.33 0.73
C LYS A 6 -61.24 1.40 1.70
N LEU A 7 -60.62 0.30 1.27
CA LEU A 7 -59.27 0.19 0.68
C LEU A 7 -58.24 1.17 1.28
N ALA A 8 -57.37 0.67 2.16
CA ALA A 8 -55.96 1.08 2.25
C ALA A 8 -55.18 0.15 3.21
N LEU A 9 -54.30 -0.65 2.60
CA LEU A 9 -52.93 -0.97 3.03
C LEU A 9 -52.61 -0.86 4.54
N VAL A 10 -52.44 -2.02 5.20
CA VAL A 10 -51.62 -2.14 6.41
C VAL A 10 -50.45 -3.07 6.10
N SER A 11 -49.27 -2.47 6.17
CA SER A 11 -47.93 -3.06 6.11
C SER A 11 -47.72 -4.07 7.23
N ALA A 12 -47.23 -5.27 6.89
CA ALA A 12 -46.58 -6.17 7.82
C ALA A 12 -45.53 -7.00 7.10
N ALA A 13 -44.29 -6.52 7.10
CA ALA A 13 -43.11 -7.36 6.89
C ALA A 13 -42.07 -6.92 7.93
N ALA A 14 -42.28 -7.40 9.15
CA ALA A 14 -41.24 -7.49 10.16
C ALA A 14 -40.31 -8.63 9.76
N LEU A 15 -39.08 -8.30 9.37
CA LEU A 15 -37.96 -9.23 9.37
C LEU A 15 -36.85 -8.58 10.18
N GLY A 16 -36.61 -9.17 11.35
CA GLY A 16 -35.68 -8.68 12.35
C GLY A 16 -34.23 -8.68 11.85
N LEU A 17 -33.58 -7.53 11.99
CA LEU A 17 -32.13 -7.41 11.92
C LEU A 17 -31.57 -7.65 13.33
N VAL A 18 -31.37 -8.92 13.66
CA VAL A 18 -30.57 -9.34 14.82
C VAL A 18 -29.11 -9.39 14.40
N GLY A 19 -28.24 -8.68 15.12
CA GLY A 19 -26.82 -9.04 15.23
C GLY A 19 -25.81 -8.17 14.49
N LEU A 20 -25.73 -6.87 14.80
CA LEU A 20 -24.48 -6.10 14.61
C LEU A 20 -23.68 -6.14 15.90
N SER A 21 -23.01 -7.25 16.15
CA SER A 21 -22.01 -7.38 17.21
C SER A 21 -20.99 -8.42 16.78
N ALA A 22 -19.86 -7.96 16.21
CA ALA A 22 -18.54 -8.58 16.34
C ALA A 22 -17.60 -8.07 15.21
N CYS A 23 -17.11 -6.84 15.34
CA CYS A 23 -15.74 -6.55 14.98
C CYS A 23 -15.07 -6.02 16.24
N SER A 24 -14.77 -6.95 17.16
CA SER A 24 -13.71 -6.72 18.14
C SER A 24 -12.46 -6.49 17.31
N ASN A 25 -12.02 -5.24 17.26
CA ASN A 25 -10.76 -4.85 16.67
C ASN A 25 -9.68 -5.43 17.59
N ASN A 26 -9.33 -6.69 17.33
CA ASN A 26 -8.24 -7.38 17.98
C ASN A 26 -6.97 -6.62 17.59
N ASN A 27 -6.62 -5.64 18.42
CA ASN A 27 -5.45 -4.81 18.32
C ASN A 27 -4.25 -5.71 18.63
N ASN A 28 -3.93 -6.58 17.67
CA ASN A 28 -2.71 -7.34 17.67
C ASN A 28 -1.62 -6.32 17.34
N SER A 29 -1.19 -5.58 18.36
CA SER A 29 0.09 -4.89 18.39
C SER A 29 1.14 -5.97 18.17
N SER A 30 1.43 -6.22 16.89
CA SER A 30 2.54 -7.02 16.44
C SER A 30 3.78 -6.31 16.96
N SER A 31 4.21 -6.75 18.15
CA SER A 31 5.53 -6.48 18.70
C SER A 31 6.53 -6.66 17.56
N SER A 32 7.19 -5.57 17.19
CA SER A 32 8.20 -5.50 16.15
C SER A 32 9.42 -6.28 16.61
N SER A 33 9.31 -7.60 16.59
CA SER A 33 10.47 -8.47 16.57
C SER A 33 11.30 -8.07 15.36
N SER A 34 12.49 -7.52 15.61
CA SER A 34 13.47 -7.18 14.59
C SER A 34 13.83 -8.48 13.87
N ALA A 35 13.10 -8.77 12.79
CA ALA A 35 13.36 -9.91 11.94
C ALA A 35 14.73 -9.65 11.30
N LYS A 36 15.72 -10.45 11.67
CA LYS A 36 17.09 -10.35 11.17
C LYS A 36 17.07 -10.29 9.64
N ILE A 37 17.65 -9.24 9.06
CA ILE A 37 17.69 -9.06 7.60
C ILE A 37 18.46 -10.25 6.98
N PRO A 38 17.84 -11.01 6.07
CA PRO A 38 18.47 -12.19 5.48
C PRO A 38 19.64 -11.78 4.58
N THR A 39 20.77 -12.47 4.71
CA THR A 39 21.99 -12.21 3.93
C THR A 39 22.03 -12.98 2.59
N LYS A 40 21.10 -13.90 2.37
CA LYS A 40 20.96 -14.66 1.12
C LYS A 40 19.49 -14.77 0.71
N ILE A 41 19.23 -14.55 -0.58
CA ILE A 41 17.89 -14.66 -1.18
C ILE A 41 17.86 -15.90 -2.09
N SER A 42 17.26 -16.98 -1.58
CA SER A 42 17.15 -18.26 -2.30
C SER A 42 15.87 -18.38 -3.14
N LYS A 43 14.82 -17.64 -2.80
CA LYS A 43 13.53 -17.65 -3.51
C LYS A 43 13.50 -16.55 -4.57
N LYS A 44 12.76 -16.76 -5.65
CA LYS A 44 12.48 -15.70 -6.62
C LYS A 44 11.74 -14.55 -5.91
N THR A 45 12.27 -13.34 -6.04
CA THR A 45 11.76 -12.14 -5.36
C THR A 45 11.64 -11.01 -6.36
N THR A 46 10.52 -10.30 -6.34
CA THR A 46 10.32 -9.08 -7.12
C THR A 46 10.29 -7.89 -6.18
N VAL A 47 11.07 -6.86 -6.51
CA VAL A 47 11.09 -5.57 -5.81
C VAL A 47 10.49 -4.52 -6.74
N ASN A 48 9.37 -3.94 -6.35
CA ASN A 48 8.79 -2.81 -7.06
C ASN A 48 9.48 -1.53 -6.59
N PHE A 49 10.14 -0.82 -7.51
CA PHE A 49 10.91 0.40 -7.20
C PHE A 49 10.32 1.61 -7.92
N TRP A 50 9.71 2.51 -7.15
CA TRP A 50 9.24 3.80 -7.65
C TRP A 50 10.36 4.84 -7.71
N TYR A 51 10.43 5.54 -8.84
CA TYR A 51 11.40 6.62 -9.07
C TYR A 51 10.80 7.76 -9.89
N SER A 52 11.47 8.92 -9.90
CA SER A 52 11.15 10.03 -10.80
C SER A 52 12.38 10.68 -11.44
N LEU A 53 13.51 9.96 -11.45
CA LEU A 53 14.69 10.34 -12.23
C LEU A 53 14.37 10.31 -13.74
N THR A 54 14.88 11.31 -14.45
CA THR A 54 14.78 11.46 -15.90
C THR A 54 16.18 11.54 -16.52
N GLY A 55 16.25 11.52 -17.86
CA GLY A 55 17.50 11.72 -18.61
C GLY A 55 18.63 10.77 -18.20
N THR A 56 19.82 11.33 -18.01
CA THR A 56 21.04 10.57 -17.66
C THR A 56 20.88 9.78 -16.36
N SER A 57 20.21 10.34 -15.36
CA SER A 57 20.01 9.66 -14.06
C SER A 57 19.09 8.44 -14.19
N GLN A 58 18.08 8.49 -15.05
CA GLN A 58 17.24 7.32 -15.36
C GLN A 58 18.06 6.22 -16.05
N SER A 59 18.90 6.59 -17.02
CA SER A 59 19.77 5.64 -17.72
C SER A 59 20.77 4.97 -16.77
N ALA A 60 21.35 5.75 -15.85
CA ALA A 60 22.23 5.24 -14.80
C ALA A 60 21.48 4.26 -13.87
N LEU A 61 20.27 4.61 -13.41
CA LEU A 61 19.45 3.73 -12.59
C LEU A 61 19.17 2.40 -13.30
N LYS A 62 18.76 2.44 -14.57
CA LYS A 62 18.52 1.22 -15.37
C LYS A 62 19.77 0.35 -15.48
N LYS A 63 20.95 0.95 -15.67
CA LYS A 63 22.22 0.22 -15.72
C LYS A 63 22.54 -0.44 -14.37
N LEU A 64 22.45 0.32 -13.28
CA LEU A 64 22.69 -0.19 -11.93
C LEU A 64 21.74 -1.35 -11.58
N THR A 65 20.47 -1.22 -11.94
CA THR A 65 19.49 -2.29 -11.78
C THR A 65 19.90 -3.55 -12.56
N LYS A 66 20.26 -3.43 -13.83
CA LYS A 66 20.72 -4.59 -14.62
C LYS A 66 21.96 -5.25 -14.02
N ASP A 67 22.93 -4.44 -13.58
CA ASP A 67 24.16 -4.96 -12.97
C ASP A 67 23.88 -5.64 -11.62
N PHE A 68 22.91 -5.13 -10.85
CA PHE A 68 22.42 -5.76 -9.62
C PHE A 68 21.72 -7.10 -9.90
N GLU A 69 20.78 -7.15 -10.85
CA GLU A 69 20.04 -8.38 -11.20
C GLU A 69 20.98 -9.48 -11.74
N LYS A 70 22.00 -9.11 -12.53
CA LYS A 70 23.04 -10.06 -12.99
C LYS A 70 23.78 -10.71 -11.83
N LYS A 71 24.09 -9.95 -10.78
CA LYS A 71 24.76 -10.47 -9.57
C LYS A 71 23.80 -11.22 -8.64
N ASN A 72 22.50 -11.00 -8.77
CA ASN A 72 21.46 -11.54 -7.89
C ASN A 72 20.34 -12.19 -8.73
N PRO A 73 20.56 -13.37 -9.33
CA PRO A 73 19.65 -13.98 -10.32
C PRO A 73 18.27 -14.38 -9.77
N ASN A 74 18.10 -14.33 -8.45
CA ASN A 74 16.82 -14.58 -7.79
C ASN A 74 16.00 -13.31 -7.56
N ILE A 75 16.57 -12.12 -7.80
CA ILE A 75 15.92 -10.85 -7.54
C ILE A 75 15.64 -10.15 -8.86
N THR A 76 14.39 -9.73 -9.06
CA THR A 76 13.95 -8.89 -10.17
C THR A 76 13.52 -7.54 -9.63
N ILE A 77 14.03 -6.45 -10.20
CA ILE A 77 13.69 -5.09 -9.85
C ILE A 77 12.76 -4.53 -10.94
N LYS A 78 11.49 -4.31 -10.59
CA LYS A 78 10.54 -3.62 -11.45
C LYS A 78 10.66 -2.12 -11.23
N LEU A 79 11.43 -1.46 -12.10
CA LEU A 79 11.53 0.00 -12.13
C LEU A 79 10.23 0.62 -12.65
N GLN A 80 9.58 1.43 -11.82
CA GLN A 80 8.33 2.12 -12.15
C GLN A 80 8.53 3.63 -12.06
N SER A 81 8.48 4.32 -13.20
CA SER A 81 8.49 5.78 -13.20
C SER A 81 7.15 6.29 -12.66
N GLN A 82 7.19 7.17 -11.68
CA GLN A 82 6.00 7.75 -11.06
C GLN A 82 5.71 9.18 -11.51
N GLY A 83 6.43 9.66 -12.53
CA GLY A 83 6.28 10.99 -13.08
C GLY A 83 7.60 11.47 -13.64
N GLY A 84 7.59 12.66 -14.23
CA GLY A 84 8.79 13.33 -14.73
C GLY A 84 9.47 14.23 -13.69
N ASN A 85 8.89 14.37 -12.49
CA ASN A 85 9.37 15.24 -11.43
C ASN A 85 9.04 14.68 -10.02
N TYR A 86 9.79 15.17 -9.03
CA TYR A 86 9.67 14.76 -7.64
C TYR A 86 8.32 15.12 -6.98
N SER A 87 7.64 16.18 -7.44
CA SER A 87 6.33 16.58 -6.90
C SER A 87 5.26 15.52 -7.19
N ASP A 88 5.25 14.94 -8.39
CA ASP A 88 4.32 13.87 -8.76
C ASP A 88 4.55 12.61 -7.92
N LEU A 89 5.82 12.24 -7.74
CA LEU A 89 6.20 11.10 -6.90
C LEU A 89 5.80 11.34 -5.44
N GLN A 90 6.05 12.53 -4.90
CA GLN A 90 5.63 12.89 -3.55
C GLN A 90 4.11 12.78 -3.39
N ALA A 91 3.34 13.37 -4.30
CA ALA A 91 1.88 13.34 -4.23
C ALA A 91 1.33 11.91 -4.25
N LYS A 92 1.87 11.05 -5.11
CA LYS A 92 1.49 9.63 -5.19
C LYS A 92 1.89 8.83 -3.96
N LEU A 93 3.08 9.08 -3.40
CA LEU A 93 3.50 8.41 -2.17
C LEU A 93 2.59 8.79 -1.00
N VAL A 94 2.38 10.08 -0.78
CA VAL A 94 1.57 10.59 0.34
C VAL A 94 0.12 10.13 0.23
N SER A 95 -0.47 10.14 -0.97
CA SER A 95 -1.83 9.62 -1.17
C SER A 95 -1.91 8.10 -0.99
N GLY A 96 -0.89 7.36 -1.46
CA GLY A 96 -0.77 5.92 -1.30
C GLY A 96 -0.63 5.44 0.14
N LEU A 97 -0.22 6.30 1.09
CA LEU A 97 -0.14 5.93 2.51
C LEU A 97 -1.50 5.51 3.11
N GLN A 98 -2.62 5.93 2.52
CA GLN A 98 -3.95 5.50 2.96
C GLN A 98 -4.26 4.05 2.60
N SER A 99 -3.59 3.51 1.59
CA SER A 99 -3.76 2.12 1.11
C SER A 99 -2.38 1.49 0.92
N PRO A 100 -1.74 1.01 2.02
CA PRO A 100 -0.35 0.55 1.98
C PRO A 100 -0.11 -0.63 1.01
N LYS A 101 -1.15 -1.38 0.67
CA LYS A 101 -1.09 -2.49 -0.30
C LYS A 101 -0.65 -2.07 -1.70
N ASP A 102 -0.84 -0.80 -2.06
CA ASP A 102 -0.52 -0.27 -3.39
C ASP A 102 0.85 0.46 -3.42
N LEU A 103 1.54 0.53 -2.27
CA LEU A 103 2.86 1.14 -2.17
C LEU A 103 3.95 0.25 -2.81
N PRO A 104 5.05 0.86 -3.29
CA PRO A 104 6.19 0.09 -3.77
C PRO A 104 6.92 -0.63 -2.64
N THR A 105 7.74 -1.61 -3.00
CA THR A 105 8.67 -2.24 -2.05
C THR A 105 9.71 -1.23 -1.57
N ILE A 106 10.21 -0.39 -2.48
CA ILE A 106 11.12 0.72 -2.19
C ILE A 106 10.80 1.93 -3.08
N THR A 107 11.13 3.13 -2.63
CA THR A 107 10.91 4.36 -3.40
C THR A 107 12.03 5.37 -3.20
N GLN A 108 12.23 6.23 -4.19
CA GLN A 108 12.92 7.50 -3.94
C GLN A 108 11.99 8.40 -3.12
N ALA A 109 12.53 9.04 -2.09
CA ALA A 109 11.81 10.00 -1.28
C ALA A 109 12.79 10.92 -0.55
N TYR A 110 12.38 12.17 -0.32
CA TYR A 110 13.03 13.00 0.69
C TYR A 110 12.49 12.64 2.08
N PRO A 111 13.31 12.70 3.14
CA PRO A 111 12.90 12.31 4.50
C PRO A 111 11.62 13.02 4.97
N GLY A 112 11.45 14.30 4.64
CA GLY A 112 10.27 15.09 5.04
C GLY A 112 8.95 14.51 4.52
N TRP A 113 8.94 13.86 3.36
CA TRP A 113 7.74 13.24 2.79
C TRP A 113 7.27 12.04 3.61
N LEU A 114 8.21 11.37 4.27
CA LEU A 114 7.99 10.13 4.99
C LEU A 114 7.80 10.36 6.50
N TYR A 115 7.75 11.61 6.98
CA TYR A 115 7.59 11.91 8.40
C TYR A 115 6.35 11.24 9.00
N ASN A 116 5.19 11.40 8.35
CA ASN A 116 3.96 10.76 8.80
C ASN A 116 4.02 9.23 8.67
N ALA A 117 4.63 8.70 7.61
CA ALA A 117 4.83 7.26 7.45
C ALA A 117 5.70 6.67 8.58
N ALA A 118 6.77 7.37 8.94
CA ALA A 118 7.64 7.00 10.06
C ALA A 118 6.90 7.04 11.39
N LYS A 119 6.18 8.14 11.68
CA LYS A 119 5.39 8.28 12.91
C LYS A 119 4.34 7.18 13.08
N ASN A 120 3.78 6.71 11.96
CA ASN A 120 2.76 5.66 11.94
C ASN A 120 3.34 4.24 11.74
N ASN A 121 4.65 4.03 11.95
CA ASN A 121 5.31 2.72 11.82
C ASN A 121 5.11 2.04 10.44
N MET A 122 5.02 2.83 9.38
CA MET A 122 4.81 2.34 8.01
C MET A 122 6.12 2.10 7.25
N LEU A 123 7.26 2.39 7.86
CA LEU A 123 8.58 2.18 7.29
C LEU A 123 9.26 0.98 7.95
N VAL A 124 9.97 0.18 7.15
CA VAL A 124 10.80 -0.90 7.65
C VAL A 124 12.03 -0.31 8.36
N ASN A 125 12.28 -0.71 9.60
CA ASN A 125 13.51 -0.36 10.30
C ASN A 125 14.70 -1.15 9.71
N LEU A 126 15.79 -0.45 9.36
CA LEU A 126 16.97 -1.02 8.72
C LEU A 126 18.22 -1.08 9.63
N THR A 127 18.11 -0.70 10.91
CA THR A 127 19.18 -0.80 11.92
C THR A 127 19.07 -2.12 12.68
#